data_AF-A0A1Y5TZB7-F1
#
_entry.id   AF-A0A1Y5TZB7-F1
#
_cell.length_a   1.000
_cell.length_b   1.000
_cell.length_c   1.000
_cell.angle_alpha   90.00
_cell.angle_beta   90.00
_cell.angle_gamma   90.00
#
_symmetry.space_group_name_H-M   'P 1'
#
loop_
_entity.id
_entity.type
_entity.pdbx_description
1 polymer ?
#
loop_
_entity_poly.entity_id
_entity_poly.type
_entity_poly.pdbx_seq_one_letter_code
_entity_poly.pdbx_strand_id
1 'polypeptide(L)'
;MLKRTLAALAVALFVAPLTFGSASAQDAKTKKDLQSVILLQGLPCGSVKSYEKKGENDYIATCENGKRYHVFVDQGRVQVVAQ
;
A
#
# COMPACT_ATOMS: atom_id res chain seq x y z
N MET A 1 54.25 -34.86 -11.29
CA MET A 1 54.74 -33.75 -12.14
C MET A 1 53.54 -32.89 -12.51
N LEU A 2 53.25 -31.81 -11.78
CA LEU A 2 53.78 -30.44 -11.90
C LEU A 2 52.88 -29.56 -12.81
N LYS A 3 52.13 -28.66 -12.15
CA LYS A 3 51.72 -27.26 -12.52
C LYS A 3 50.31 -27.00 -11.95
N ARG A 4 50.16 -26.51 -10.71
CA ARG A 4 50.25 -25.09 -10.31
C ARG A 4 49.67 -24.15 -11.38
N THR A 5 48.41 -23.76 -11.22
CA THR A 5 47.96 -22.42 -11.62
C THR A 5 46.72 -22.07 -10.81
N LEU A 6 46.97 -21.33 -9.73
CA LEU A 6 45.99 -20.56 -8.98
C LEU A 6 45.43 -19.49 -9.93
N ALA A 7 44.16 -19.60 -10.29
CA ALA A 7 43.39 -18.47 -10.78
C ALA A 7 42.22 -18.31 -9.82
N ALA A 8 42.47 -17.58 -8.72
CA ALA A 8 41.44 -17.16 -7.80
C ALA A 8 40.52 -16.20 -8.56
N LEU A 9 39.43 -16.73 -9.11
CA LEU A 9 38.38 -15.95 -9.71
C LEU A 9 37.60 -15.27 -8.57
N ALA A 10 38.07 -14.09 -8.16
CA ALA A 10 37.34 -13.23 -7.24
C ALA A 10 36.07 -12.73 -7.95
N VAL A 11 34.99 -13.52 -7.84
CA VAL A 11 33.65 -13.09 -8.24
C VAL A 11 33.21 -12.05 -7.21
N ALA A 12 33.35 -10.77 -7.58
CA ALA A 12 32.84 -9.66 -6.82
C ALA A 12 31.33 -9.84 -6.59
N LEU A 13 30.96 -10.09 -5.34
CA LEU A 13 29.57 -10.06 -4.88
C LEU A 13 29.02 -8.65 -5.08
N PHE A 14 28.28 -8.43 -6.16
CA PHE A 14 27.37 -7.29 -6.26
C PHE A 14 26.24 -7.48 -5.24
N VAL A 15 26.42 -6.92 -4.05
CA VAL A 15 25.34 -6.78 -3.06
C VAL A 15 24.38 -5.73 -3.59
N ALA A 16 23.37 -6.15 -4.34
CA ALA A 16 22.27 -5.29 -4.74
C ALA A 16 21.55 -4.80 -3.48
N PRO A 17 21.36 -3.48 -3.28
CA PRO A 17 20.57 -2.99 -2.17
C PRO A 17 19.12 -3.42 -2.39
N LEU A 18 18.65 -4.32 -1.53
CA LEU A 18 17.23 -4.63 -1.41
C LEU A 18 16.52 -3.35 -0.96
N THR A 19 15.90 -2.65 -1.90
CA THR A 19 15.04 -1.51 -1.64
C THR A 19 13.73 -2.04 -1.04
N PHE A 20 13.74 -2.30 0.27
CA PHE A 20 12.53 -2.57 1.02
C PHE A 20 11.70 -1.28 1.08
N GLY A 21 10.84 -1.08 0.08
CA GLY A 21 9.86 -0.01 0.08
C GLY A 21 9.05 -0.04 1.38
N SER A 22 9.08 1.08 2.10
CA SER A 22 8.48 1.21 3.44
C SER A 22 6.97 1.04 3.37
N ALA A 23 6.47 -0.09 3.88
CA ALA A 23 5.04 -0.39 3.98
C ALA A 23 4.23 0.75 4.64
N SER A 24 4.87 1.56 5.49
CA SER A 24 4.30 2.75 6.13
C SER A 24 3.96 3.89 5.17
N ALA A 25 4.74 4.12 4.12
CA ALA A 25 4.47 5.18 3.14
C ALA A 25 3.23 4.84 2.29
N GLN A 26 3.09 3.57 1.90
CA GLN A 26 1.94 3.07 1.14
C GLN A 26 0.65 3.15 1.97
N ASP A 27 0.73 2.88 3.28
CA ASP A 27 -0.41 2.97 4.20
C ASP A 27 -0.92 4.41 4.34
N ALA A 28 0.00 5.36 4.53
CA ALA A 28 -0.34 6.78 4.64
C ALA A 28 -0.95 7.33 3.35
N LYS A 29 -0.46 6.89 2.18
CA LYS A 29 -1.04 7.22 0.89
C LYS A 29 -2.46 6.65 0.75
N THR A 30 -2.65 5.37 1.05
CA THR A 30 -3.97 4.71 0.96
C THR A 30 -5.02 5.40 1.83
N LYS A 31 -4.66 5.78 3.06
CA LYS A 31 -5.55 6.55 3.95
C LYS A 31 -5.97 7.89 3.33
N LYS A 32 -5.03 8.63 2.73
CA LYS A 32 -5.32 9.91 2.06
C LYS A 32 -6.19 9.74 0.82
N ASP A 33 -5.93 8.69 0.03
CA ASP A 33 -6.72 8.41 -1.18
C ASP A 33 -8.17 8.05 -0.80
N LEU A 34 -8.36 7.17 0.20
CA LEU A 34 -9.68 6.82 0.73
C LEU A 34 -10.41 8.04 1.31
N GLN A 35 -9.70 8.85 2.09
CA GLN A 35 -10.24 10.11 2.62
C GLN A 35 -10.74 11.00 1.48
N SER A 36 -9.93 11.19 0.44
CA SER A 36 -10.27 12.07 -0.69
C SER A 36 -11.52 11.57 -1.41
N VAL A 37 -11.63 10.27 -1.69
CA VAL A 37 -12.81 9.65 -2.31
C VAL A 37 -14.07 9.84 -1.45
N ILE A 38 -13.98 9.61 -0.14
CA ILE A 38 -15.12 9.78 0.78
C ILE A 38 -15.56 11.25 0.84
N LEU A 39 -14.60 12.19 0.88
CA LEU A 39 -14.87 13.62 0.87
C LEU A 39 -15.50 14.08 -0.45
N LEU A 40 -15.04 13.56 -1.59
CA LEU A 40 -15.61 13.87 -2.90
C LEU A 40 -17.09 13.45 -3.01
N GLN A 41 -17.50 12.44 -2.25
CA GLN A 41 -18.89 12.02 -2.14
C GLN A 41 -19.73 12.88 -1.18
N GLY A 42 -19.11 13.86 -0.51
CA GLY A 42 -19.77 14.74 0.47
C GLY A 42 -20.00 14.08 1.84
N LEU A 43 -19.32 12.97 2.13
CA LEU A 43 -19.52 12.22 3.37
C LEU A 43 -18.59 12.73 4.49
N PRO A 44 -19.10 12.92 5.72
CA PRO A 44 -18.30 13.43 6.82
C PRO A 44 -17.37 12.34 7.37
N CYS A 45 -16.06 12.47 7.14
CA CYS A 45 -15.05 11.56 7.69
C CYS A 45 -14.00 12.29 8.55
N GLY A 46 -13.59 13.50 8.15
CA GLY A 46 -12.35 14.08 8.65
C GLY A 46 -11.17 13.28 8.08
N SER A 47 -10.32 12.72 8.94
CA SER A 47 -9.23 11.83 8.54
C SER A 47 -9.61 10.35 8.65
N VAL A 48 -9.05 9.51 7.78
CA VAL A 48 -9.16 8.05 7.90
C VAL A 48 -8.12 7.55 8.91
N LYS A 49 -8.58 7.08 10.08
CA LYS A 49 -7.74 6.56 11.16
C LYS A 49 -7.17 5.18 10.80
N SER A 50 -8.00 4.31 10.25
CA SER A 50 -7.62 2.97 9.82
C SER A 50 -8.46 2.55 8.62
N TYR A 51 -7.97 1.56 7.88
CA TYR A 51 -8.75 0.89 6.86
C TYR A 51 -8.49 -0.61 6.92
N GLU A 52 -9.46 -1.37 6.46
CA GLU A 52 -9.35 -2.81 6.25
C GLU A 52 -9.45 -3.08 4.76
N LYS A 53 -8.44 -3.72 4.15
CA LYS A 53 -8.50 -4.13 2.76
C LYS A 53 -9.24 -5.47 2.67
N LYS A 54 -10.40 -5.49 2.01
CA LYS A 54 -11.21 -6.70 1.78
C LYS A 54 -10.85 -7.40 0.47
N GLY A 55 -10.33 -6.65 -0.48
CA GLY A 55 -9.93 -7.17 -1.79
C GLY A 55 -9.12 -6.15 -2.56
N GLU A 56 -8.92 -6.40 -3.85
CA GLU A 56 -8.35 -5.41 -4.75
C GLU A 56 -9.38 -4.29 -4.96
N ASN A 57 -8.96 -3.03 -4.73
CA ASN A 57 -9.84 -1.86 -4.81
C ASN A 57 -11.10 -1.93 -3.92
N ASP A 58 -11.07 -2.71 -2.84
CA ASP A 58 -12.17 -2.87 -1.88
C ASP A 58 -11.65 -2.67 -0.43
N TYR A 59 -12.19 -1.66 0.24
CA TYR A 59 -11.73 -1.16 1.54
C TYR A 59 -12.89 -0.81 2.47
N ILE A 60 -12.76 -1.14 3.75
CA ILE A 60 -13.56 -0.57 4.83
C ILE A 60 -12.71 0.49 5.54
N ALA A 61 -12.97 1.76 5.27
CA ALA A 61 -12.35 2.89 5.95
C ALA A 61 -13.06 3.16 7.29
N THR A 62 -12.28 3.43 8.34
CA THR A 62 -12.77 3.90 9.64
C THR A 62 -12.22 5.30 9.90
N CYS A 63 -13.13 6.24 10.10
CA CYS A 63 -12.84 7.66 10.26
C CYS A 63 -12.61 8.03 11.73
N GLU A 64 -11.97 9.17 11.98
CA GLU A 64 -11.74 9.69 13.34
C GLU A 64 -13.05 9.96 14.10
N ASN A 65 -14.12 10.32 13.39
CA ASN A 65 -15.46 10.51 13.95
C ASN A 65 -16.20 9.19 14.26
N GLY A 66 -15.54 8.03 14.09
CA GLY A 66 -16.12 6.71 14.34
C GLY A 66 -16.99 6.16 13.21
N LYS A 67 -17.26 6.94 12.15
CA LYS A 67 -18.01 6.45 10.98
C LYS A 67 -17.18 5.47 10.16
N ARG A 68 -17.86 4.51 9.53
CA ARG A 68 -17.25 3.52 8.65
C ARG A 68 -17.83 3.66 7.25
N TYR A 69 -16.96 3.54 6.26
CA TYR A 69 -17.33 3.62 4.85
C TYR A 69 -16.75 2.42 4.11
N HIS A 70 -17.58 1.74 3.34
CA HIS A 70 -17.14 0.72 2.40
C HIS A 70 -16.90 1.40 1.04
N VAL A 71 -15.65 1.35 0.59
CA VAL A 71 -15.18 1.95 -0.65
C VAL A 71 -14.75 0.81 -1.57
N PHE A 72 -15.46 0.62 -2.68
CA PHE A 72 -15.17 -0.45 -3.62
C PHE A 72 -15.32 0.02 -5.06
N VAL A 73 -14.65 -0.65 -5.99
CA VAL A 73 -14.84 -0.40 -7.43
C VAL A 73 -15.82 -1.42 -8.00
N ASP A 74 -16.90 -0.92 -8.59
CA ASP A 74 -17.88 -1.70 -9.33
C ASP A 74 -18.04 -1.15 -10.74
N GLN A 75 -17.90 -2.01 -11.75
CA GLN A 75 -17.98 -1.64 -13.17
C GLN A 75 -17.10 -0.43 -13.56
N GLY A 76 -15.90 -0.32 -12.99
CA GLY A 76 -14.97 0.78 -13.24
C GLY A 76 -15.33 2.11 -12.57
N ARG A 77 -16.36 2.12 -11.71
CA ARG A 77 -16.74 3.28 -10.90
C ARG A 77 -16.46 3.03 -9.43
N VAL A 78 -16.02 4.05 -8.73
CA VAL A 78 -15.83 3.98 -7.28
C VAL A 78 -17.18 4.20 -6.60
N GLN A 79 -17.57 3.28 -5.73
CA GLN A 79 -18.75 3.34 -4.89
C GLN A 79 -18.33 3.58 -3.45
N VAL A 80 -19.11 4.41 -2.75
CA VAL A 80 -18.90 4.69 -1.33
C VAL A 80 -20.23 4.52 -0.61
N VAL A 81 -20.31 3.54 0.30
CA VAL A 81 -21.51 3.30 1.11
C VAL A 81 -21.17 3.44 2.60
N ALA A 82 -22.05 4.14 3.33
CA ALA A 82 -21.93 4.23 4.78
C ALA A 82 -22.35 2.90 5.42
N GLN A 83 -21.57 2.44 6.39
CA GLN A 83 -21.87 1.26 7.22
C GLN A 83 -22.37 1.68 8.60
#